data_AF-M1AAN7-F1
#
_entry.id   AF-M1AAN7-F1
#
_cell.length_a   1.000
_cell.length_b   1.000
_cell.length_c   1.000
_cell.angle_alpha   90.00
_cell.angle_beta   90.00
_cell.angle_gamma   90.00
#
_symmetry.space_group_name_H-M   'P 1'
#
loop_
_entity.id
_entity.type
_entity.pdbx_description
1 polymer ?
#
loop_
_entity_poly.entity_id
_entity_poly.type
_entity_poly.pdbx_seq_one_letter_code
_entity_poly.pdbx_strand_id
1 'polypeptide(L)'
;MAKVAELEAAEKDKMREKVQNIISHVINCFGNRQLTYNIPEEQFAEAGILVIEHADFDGIERLALVMESLHLPLIIQSLSSWDTANSLKK
;
A
#
# COMPACT_ATOMS: atom_id res chain seq x y z
N MET A 1 -4.33 29.29 11.47
CA MET A 1 -3.99 28.01 12.13
C MET A 1 -5.09 26.96 11.96
N ALA A 2 -6.39 27.29 12.17
CA ALA A 2 -7.50 26.34 11.94
C ALA A 2 -7.53 25.70 10.53
N LYS A 3 -7.31 26.48 9.47
CA LYS A 3 -7.27 25.96 8.08
C LYS A 3 -6.18 24.91 7.82
N VAL A 4 -5.06 24.97 8.54
CA VAL A 4 -3.94 24.03 8.35
C VAL A 4 -4.26 22.70 9.03
N ALA A 5 -4.83 22.75 10.24
CA ALA A 5 -5.25 21.55 10.96
C ALA A 5 -6.37 20.78 10.22
N GLU A 6 -7.32 21.49 9.60
CA GLU A 6 -8.38 20.87 8.78
C GLU A 6 -7.81 20.20 7.52
N LEU A 7 -6.82 20.82 6.88
CA LEU A 7 -6.13 20.25 5.71
C LEU A 7 -5.32 19.00 6.09
N GLU A 8 -4.60 19.02 7.21
CA GLU A 8 -3.84 17.85 7.70
C GLU A 8 -4.74 16.66 8.06
N ALA A 9 -5.90 16.93 8.69
CA ALA A 9 -6.88 15.89 8.99
C ALA A 9 -7.45 15.27 7.71
N ALA A 10 -7.84 16.10 6.74
CA ALA A 10 -8.36 15.63 5.46
C ALA A 10 -7.33 14.78 4.68
N GLU A 11 -6.04 15.12 4.73
CA GLU A 11 -4.99 14.35 4.05
C GLU A 11 -4.74 12.99 4.74
N LYS A 12 -4.79 12.95 6.08
CA LYS A 12 -4.72 11.69 6.84
C LYS A 12 -5.90 10.77 6.54
N ASP A 13 -7.11 11.32 6.45
CA ASP A 13 -8.30 10.53 6.15
C ASP A 13 -8.26 9.95 4.73
N LYS A 14 -7.79 10.73 3.73
CA LYS A 14 -7.54 10.20 2.39
C LYS A 14 -6.51 9.06 2.39
N MET A 15 -5.46 9.18 3.20
CA MET A 15 -4.44 8.13 3.31
C MET A 15 -5.04 6.86 3.91
N ARG A 16 -5.86 6.99 4.96
CA ARG A 16 -6.56 5.88 5.59
C ARG A 16 -7.52 5.18 4.63
N GLU A 17 -8.33 5.93 3.89
CA GLU A 17 -9.27 5.39 2.90
C GLU A 17 -8.53 4.58 1.83
N LYS A 18 -7.37 5.07 1.36
CA LYS A 18 -6.54 4.34 0.39
C LYS A 18 -5.99 3.04 0.97
N VAL A 19 -5.47 3.06 2.20
CA VAL A 19 -4.97 1.84 2.86
C VAL A 19 -6.11 0.83 3.05
N GLN A 20 -7.29 1.28 3.48
CA GLN A 20 -8.46 0.41 3.60
C GLN A 20 -8.90 -0.19 2.26
N ASN A 21 -8.85 0.60 1.18
CA ASN A 21 -9.10 0.09 -0.15
C ASN A 21 -8.08 -0.99 -0.53
N ILE A 22 -6.81 -0.88 -0.15
CA ILE A 22 -5.82 -1.93 -0.43
C ILE A 22 -6.10 -3.19 0.41
N ILE A 23 -6.40 -3.01 1.70
CA ILE A 23 -6.75 -4.10 2.62
C ILE A 23 -7.97 -4.89 2.12
N SER A 24 -8.95 -4.23 1.50
CA SER A 24 -10.17 -4.89 1.00
C SER A 24 -9.91 -5.86 -0.16
N HIS A 25 -8.77 -5.77 -0.85
CA HIS A 25 -8.39 -6.70 -1.91
C HIS A 25 -7.86 -8.05 -1.39
N VAL A 26 -7.87 -8.29 -0.08
CA VAL A 26 -7.43 -9.54 0.57
C VAL A 26 -6.01 -9.92 0.15
N ILE A 27 -5.05 -9.06 0.49
CA ILE A 27 -3.63 -9.30 0.20
C ILE A 27 -2.89 -9.78 1.45
N ASN A 28 -1.77 -10.44 1.27
CA ASN A 28 -0.88 -10.83 2.37
C ASN A 28 0.40 -9.97 2.44
N CYS A 29 0.77 -9.32 1.34
CA CYS A 29 2.03 -8.62 1.19
C CYS A 29 1.84 -7.40 0.28
N PHE A 30 2.47 -6.30 0.68
CA PHE A 30 2.48 -5.01 0.00
C PHE A 30 3.93 -4.63 -0.31
N GLY A 31 4.28 -4.62 -1.60
CA GLY A 31 5.62 -4.22 -2.04
C GLY A 31 5.66 -2.76 -2.50
N ASN A 32 6.56 -1.96 -1.92
CA ASN A 32 6.83 -0.58 -2.28
C ASN A 32 8.32 -0.39 -2.66
N ARG A 33 8.56 0.38 -3.73
CA ARG A 33 9.92 0.76 -4.15
C ARG A 33 10.51 1.89 -3.31
N GLN A 34 9.68 2.55 -2.50
CA GLN A 34 10.05 3.59 -1.56
C GLN A 34 9.85 3.13 -0.11
N LEU A 35 10.35 3.93 0.83
CA LEU A 35 9.98 3.87 2.25
C LEU A 35 8.48 4.12 2.39
N THR A 36 7.83 3.37 3.27
CA THR A 36 6.45 3.58 3.71
C THR A 36 6.47 4.39 5.01
N TYR A 37 5.58 5.37 5.15
CA TYR A 37 5.48 6.12 6.40
C TYR A 37 4.81 5.27 7.50
N ASN A 38 5.12 5.55 8.76
CA ASN A 38 4.66 4.77 9.91
C ASN A 38 3.14 4.54 9.97
N ILE A 39 2.31 5.56 9.67
CA ILE A 39 0.84 5.43 9.79
C ILE A 39 0.30 4.34 8.85
N PRO A 40 0.59 4.37 7.54
CA PRO A 40 0.25 3.27 6.63
C PRO A 40 0.84 1.93 7.06
N GLU A 41 2.09 1.89 7.50
CA GLU A 41 2.76 0.67 7.96
C GLU A 41 2.03 0.04 9.16
N GLU A 42 1.67 0.85 10.16
CA GLU A 42 0.86 0.45 11.32
C GLU A 42 -0.49 -0.13 10.87
N GLN A 43 -1.18 0.54 9.94
CA GLN A 43 -2.46 0.08 9.42
C GLN A 43 -2.37 -1.24 8.64
N PHE A 44 -1.29 -1.44 7.88
CA PHE A 44 -1.05 -2.71 7.20
C PHE A 44 -0.69 -3.82 8.18
N ALA A 45 0.12 -3.52 9.20
CA ALA A 45 0.48 -4.46 10.26
C ALA A 45 -0.75 -4.90 11.07
N GLU A 46 -1.65 -3.97 11.40
CA GLU A 46 -2.94 -4.26 12.06
C GLU A 46 -3.82 -5.20 11.20
N ALA A 47 -3.75 -5.08 9.87
CA ALA A 47 -4.44 -5.95 8.93
C ALA A 47 -3.70 -7.28 8.66
N GLY A 48 -2.52 -7.50 9.27
CA GLY A 48 -1.71 -8.69 9.05
C GLY A 48 -1.01 -8.74 7.68
N ILE A 49 -0.82 -7.59 7.04
CA ILE A 49 -0.17 -7.45 5.73
C ILE A 49 1.30 -7.12 5.93
N LEU A 50 2.18 -7.89 5.30
CA LEU A 50 3.62 -7.62 5.30
C LEU A 50 3.94 -6.46 4.35
N VAL A 51 4.62 -5.43 4.84
CA VAL A 51 5.14 -4.33 4.00
C VAL A 51 6.60 -4.60 3.66
N ILE A 52 6.92 -4.62 2.36
CA ILE A 52 8.28 -4.70 1.84
C ILE A 52 8.64 -3.35 1.26
N GLU A 53 9.66 -2.71 1.82
CA GLU A 53 10.14 -1.40 1.38
C GLU A 53 11.42 -1.54 0.56
N HIS A 54 11.73 -0.49 -0.21
CA HIS A 54 12.92 -0.46 -1.07
C HIS A 54 13.03 -1.68 -1.99
N ALA A 55 11.89 -2.28 -2.34
CA ALA A 55 11.89 -3.49 -3.12
C ALA A 55 12.34 -3.19 -4.55
N ASP A 56 13.28 -3.98 -5.06
CA ASP A 56 13.71 -3.91 -6.45
C ASP A 56 12.65 -4.53 -7.37
N PHE A 57 12.61 -4.07 -8.61
CA PHE A 57 11.62 -4.52 -9.59
C PHE A 57 11.71 -6.02 -9.85
N ASP A 58 12.93 -6.53 -10.10
CA ASP A 58 13.17 -7.95 -10.37
C ASP A 58 12.83 -8.85 -9.18
N GLY A 59 13.14 -8.41 -7.95
CA GLY A 59 12.78 -9.10 -6.71
C GLY A 59 11.27 -9.23 -6.55
N ILE A 60 10.55 -8.15 -6.85
CA ILE A 60 9.10 -8.09 -6.77
C ILE A 60 8.42 -8.95 -7.84
N GLU A 61 8.88 -8.93 -9.09
CA GLU A 61 8.34 -9.80 -10.15
C GLU A 61 8.55 -11.29 -9.83
N ARG A 62 9.73 -11.65 -9.30
CA ARG A 62 10.00 -13.01 -8.85
C ARG A 62 9.07 -13.44 -7.71
N LEU A 63 8.81 -12.54 -6.76
CA LEU A 63 7.90 -12.81 -5.67
C LEU A 63 6.46 -13.00 -6.18
N ALA A 64 6.01 -12.17 -7.13
CA ALA A 64 4.71 -12.33 -7.77
C ALA A 64 4.55 -13.69 -8.45
N LEU A 65 5.56 -14.12 -9.21
CA LEU A 65 5.55 -15.42 -9.91
C LEU A 65 5.42 -16.59 -8.92
N VAL A 66 6.16 -16.55 -7.81
CA VAL A 66 6.08 -17.60 -6.78
C VAL A 66 4.71 -17.57 -6.11
N MET A 67 4.18 -16.39 -5.81
CA MET A 67 2.87 -16.26 -5.15
C MET A 67 1.72 -16.68 -6.06
N GLU A 68 1.78 -16.37 -7.36
CA GLU A 68 0.83 -16.87 -8.36
C GLU A 68 0.85 -18.41 -8.41
N SER A 69 2.03 -19.03 -8.40
CA SER A 69 2.13 -20.50 -8.38
C SER A 69 1.51 -21.14 -7.12
N LEU A 70 1.51 -20.40 -6.00
CA LEU A 70 0.91 -20.80 -4.73
C LEU A 70 -0.57 -20.37 -4.58
N HIS A 71 -1.16 -19.74 -5.59
CA HIS A 71 -2.49 -19.13 -5.55
C HIS A 71 -2.68 -18.12 -4.40
N LEU A 72 -1.61 -17.44 -4.01
CA LEU A 72 -1.61 -16.43 -2.96
C LEU A 72 -1.68 -15.01 -3.55
N PRO A 73 -2.55 -14.13 -3.04
CA PRO A 73 -2.70 -12.77 -3.56
C PRO A 73 -1.55 -11.84 -3.12
N LEU A 74 -0.90 -11.18 -4.10
CA LEU A 74 0.11 -10.14 -3.91
C LEU A 74 -0.33 -8.86 -4.62
N ILE A 75 -0.25 -7.70 -3.96
CA ILE A 75 -0.33 -6.40 -4.64
C ILE A 75 1.04 -5.75 -4.66
N ILE A 76 1.45 -5.36 -5.87
CA ILE A 76 2.65 -4.59 -6.13
C ILE A 76 2.20 -3.19 -6.53
N GLN A 77 2.55 -2.18 -5.75
CA GLN A 77 2.42 -0.79 -6.18
C GLN A 77 3.79 -0.25 -6.57
N SER A 78 3.97 0.07 -7.85
CA SER A 78 5.05 0.95 -8.29
C SER A 78 4.55 2.38 -8.29
N LEU A 79 5.02 3.22 -7.37
CA LEU A 79 4.58 4.62 -7.36
C LEU A 79 5.62 5.58 -6.80
N SER A 80 5.96 6.54 -7.64
CA SER A 80 6.59 7.80 -7.28
C SER A 80 5.62 8.84 -6.68
N SER A 81 4.33 8.51 -6.53
CA SER A 81 3.29 9.38 -5.93
C SER A 81 2.12 8.53 -5.46
N TRP A 82 1.43 8.88 -4.39
CA TRP A 82 0.32 8.13 -3.78
C TRP A 82 -0.97 7.98 -4.66
N ASP A 83 -0.87 7.98 -6.00
CA ASP A 83 -1.98 8.14 -6.95
C ASP A 83 -2.60 6.83 -7.50
N THR A 84 -1.86 5.71 -7.59
CA THR A 84 -2.35 4.42 -8.15
C THR A 84 -3.46 3.74 -7.34
N ALA A 85 -3.70 4.12 -6.08
CA ALA A 85 -4.91 3.65 -5.38
C ALA A 85 -6.21 4.14 -6.07
N ASN A 86 -6.16 5.23 -6.85
CA ASN A 86 -7.30 5.71 -7.62
C ASN A 86 -7.52 4.94 -8.94
N SER A 87 -6.54 4.18 -9.46
CA SER A 87 -6.72 3.43 -10.72
C SER A 87 -7.37 2.06 -10.55
N LEU A 88 -7.57 1.61 -9.31
CA LEU A 88 -8.25 0.35 -8.96
C LEU A 88 -9.78 0.51 -8.84
N LYS A 89 -10.33 1.71 -9.09
CA LYS A 89 -11.79 1.98 -9.15
C LYS A 89 -12.42 1.65 -10.52
N LYS A 90 -12.00 0.59 -11.19
CA LYS A 90 -12.66 0.10 -12.42
C LYS A 90 -13.13 -1.33 -12.27
#